data_AF-A0A1H3PME7-F1
#
_entry.id   AF-A0A1H3PME7-F1
#
_cell.length_a   1.000
_cell.length_b   1.000
_cell.length_c   1.000
_cell.angle_alpha   90.00
_cell.angle_beta   90.00
_cell.angle_gamma   90.00
#
_symmetry.space_group_name_H-M   'P 1'
#
loop_
_entity.id
_entity.type
_entity.pdbx_description
1 polymer ?
#
loop_
_entity_poly.entity_id
_entity_poly.type
_entity_poly.pdbx_seq_one_letter_code
_entity_poly.pdbx_strand_id
1 'polypeptide(L)'
;MIAQYTVRDARGERSLTLVRSADRIEYRQPGEPAELWRQTPDGIARLELFAEEKRSIAWAPGDLRTTGRMPQWQQLASPINPQLRDKLKRDGSAKVLGLSAERYRGESAEGQPIALEWLSAEGLPAYYRTGPAKPKTGDTGFYELKLVKLERVGAQTAFTATGDYRETDYADLGDMELDPFAAAYLKRNGHAH
;
A
#
# COMPACT_ATOMS: atom_id res chain seq x y z
N MET A 1 9.78 10.03 -3.84
CA MET A 1 8.84 10.78 -2.98
C MET A 1 8.41 9.88 -1.83
N ILE A 2 8.24 10.43 -0.62
CA ILE A 2 7.77 9.72 0.56
C ILE A 2 6.51 10.41 1.07
N ALA A 3 5.43 9.65 1.27
CA ALA A 3 4.19 10.10 1.87
C ALA A 3 3.92 9.25 3.13
N GLN A 4 3.71 9.91 4.27
CA GLN A 4 3.34 9.25 5.52
C GLN A 4 1.89 9.54 5.83
N TYR A 5 1.17 8.50 6.19
CA TYR A 5 -0.25 8.51 6.49
C TYR A 5 -0.51 7.97 7.89
N THR A 6 -1.57 8.46 8.52
CA THR A 6 -2.28 7.71 9.56
C THR A 6 -3.46 7.00 8.91
N VAL A 7 -3.65 5.74 9.29
CA VAL A 7 -4.80 4.90 8.92
C VAL A 7 -5.55 4.60 10.20
N ARG A 8 -6.87 4.80 10.20
CA ARG A 8 -7.74 4.43 11.30
C ARG A 8 -8.88 3.57 10.78
N ASP A 9 -8.98 2.35 11.30
CA ASP A 9 -10.01 1.38 10.97
C ASP A 9 -10.40 0.54 12.20
N ALA A 10 -11.10 -0.57 11.99
CA ALA A 10 -11.51 -1.49 13.06
C ALA A 10 -10.33 -2.04 13.89
N ARG A 11 -9.10 -2.08 13.33
CA ARG A 11 -7.88 -2.54 14.02
C ARG A 11 -7.22 -1.44 14.85
N GLY A 12 -7.79 -0.23 14.88
CA GLY A 12 -7.23 0.93 15.55
C GLY A 12 -6.49 1.87 14.60
N GLU A 13 -5.67 2.74 15.18
CA GLU A 13 -4.85 3.69 14.44
C GLU A 13 -3.45 3.11 14.21
N ARG A 14 -2.97 3.19 12.95
CA ARG A 14 -1.62 2.76 12.55
C ARG A 14 -1.03 3.70 11.53
N SER A 15 0.29 3.68 11.38
CA SER A 15 0.97 4.45 10.33
C SER A 15 1.15 3.63 9.05
N LEU A 16 1.13 4.34 7.92
CA LEU A 16 1.42 3.80 6.61
C LEU A 16 2.40 4.75 5.90
N THR A 17 3.52 4.23 5.44
CA THR A 17 4.44 4.99 4.59
C THR A 17 4.38 4.46 3.17
N LEU A 18 4.12 5.34 2.21
CA LEU A 18 4.25 5.09 0.78
C LEU A 18 5.52 5.80 0.27
N VAL A 19 6.45 5.02 -0.27
CA VAL A 19 7.58 5.54 -1.05
C VAL A 19 7.32 5.25 -2.51
N ARG A 20 7.51 6.23 -3.39
CA ARG A 20 7.33 6.01 -4.83
C ARG A 20 8.28 6.80 -5.72
N SER A 21 8.67 6.17 -6.82
CA SER A 21 9.28 6.72 -8.03
C SER A 21 8.41 6.32 -9.24
N ALA A 22 8.90 6.55 -10.47
CA ALA A 22 8.17 6.18 -11.68
C ALA A 22 7.97 4.66 -11.80
N ASP A 23 8.99 3.91 -11.41
CA ASP A 23 9.17 2.47 -11.66
C ASP A 23 9.22 1.64 -10.37
N ARG A 24 9.19 2.27 -9.20
CA ARG A 24 9.25 1.59 -7.89
C ARG A 24 8.25 2.18 -6.92
N ILE A 25 7.62 1.32 -6.15
CA ILE A 25 6.64 1.65 -5.11
C ILE A 25 6.99 0.81 -3.89
N GLU A 26 6.93 1.39 -2.70
CA GLU A 26 7.12 0.65 -1.46
C GLU A 26 6.10 1.07 -0.41
N TYR A 27 5.45 0.09 0.19
CA TYR A 27 4.55 0.27 1.32
C TYR A 27 5.21 -0.25 2.59
N ARG A 28 5.18 0.55 3.66
CA ARG A 28 5.69 0.18 4.98
C ARG A 28 4.62 0.42 6.03
N GLN A 29 4.38 -0.59 6.85
CA GLN A 29 3.53 -0.51 8.04
C GLN A 29 4.30 -1.11 9.22
N PRO A 30 4.28 -0.50 10.42
CA PRO A 30 4.93 -1.09 11.58
C PRO A 30 4.38 -2.48 11.89
N GLY A 31 5.27 -3.43 12.17
CA GLY A 31 4.90 -4.83 12.48
C GLY A 31 4.54 -5.69 11.27
N GLU A 32 4.57 -5.14 10.06
CA GLU A 32 4.31 -5.87 8.81
C GLU A 32 5.55 -5.87 7.92
N PRO A 33 5.77 -6.90 7.08
CA PRO A 33 6.80 -6.85 6.06
C PRO A 33 6.59 -5.66 5.13
N ALA A 34 7.68 -4.96 4.77
CA ALA A 34 7.57 -3.91 3.76
C ALA A 34 7.35 -4.55 2.38
N GLU A 35 6.44 -3.99 1.59
CA GLU A 35 6.15 -4.47 0.25
C GLU A 35 6.77 -3.55 -0.77
N LEU A 36 7.73 -4.05 -1.54
CA LEU A 36 8.39 -3.30 -2.59
C LEU A 36 7.97 -3.85 -3.95
N TRP A 37 7.40 -2.99 -4.78
CA TRP A 37 6.94 -3.28 -6.13
C TRP A 37 7.85 -2.59 -7.14
N ARG A 38 8.15 -3.28 -8.24
CA ARG A 38 8.97 -2.74 -9.33
C ARG A 38 8.30 -3.00 -10.67
N GLN A 39 8.31 -2.00 -11.55
CA GLN A 39 8.09 -2.25 -12.97
C GLN A 39 9.35 -2.84 -13.57
N THR A 40 9.17 -3.91 -14.33
CA THR A 40 10.20 -4.60 -15.09
C THR A 40 9.72 -4.73 -16.54
N PRO A 41 10.60 -5.03 -17.50
CA PRO A 41 10.20 -5.31 -18.87
C PRO A 41 9.13 -6.41 -18.99
N ASP A 42 9.15 -7.40 -18.08
CA ASP A 42 8.27 -8.59 -18.11
C ASP A 42 6.98 -8.43 -17.28
N GLY A 43 6.77 -7.24 -16.69
CA GLY A 43 5.61 -6.90 -15.87
C GLY A 43 5.98 -6.34 -14.51
N ILE A 44 5.12 -6.57 -13.51
CA ILE A 44 5.34 -6.09 -12.14
C ILE A 44 5.97 -7.21 -11.32
N ALA A 45 7.07 -6.92 -10.64
CA ALA A 45 7.68 -7.80 -9.64
C ALA A 45 7.39 -7.25 -8.23
N ARG A 46 7.34 -8.15 -7.25
CA ARG A 46 7.13 -7.80 -5.83
C ARG A 46 8.23 -8.42 -4.98
N LEU A 47 8.65 -7.70 -3.96
CA LEU A 47 9.57 -8.16 -2.93
C LEU A 47 8.93 -7.87 -1.58
N GLU A 48 8.70 -8.91 -0.79
CA GLU A 48 8.31 -8.76 0.62
C GLU A 48 9.58 -8.73 1.47
N LEU A 49 9.73 -7.71 2.32
CA LEU A 49 10.93 -7.45 3.12
C LEU A 49 10.65 -7.68 4.60
N PHE A 50 11.27 -8.71 5.16
CA PHE A 50 11.15 -9.10 6.55
C PHE A 50 12.36 -8.58 7.32
N ALA A 51 12.17 -7.43 7.97
CA ALA A 51 13.27 -6.68 8.58
C ALA A 51 13.90 -7.39 9.79
N GLU A 52 13.10 -8.09 10.59
CA GLU A 52 13.56 -8.81 11.78
C GLU A 52 14.41 -10.02 11.40
N GLU A 53 13.98 -10.77 10.39
CA GLU A 53 14.65 -11.97 9.90
C GLU A 53 15.77 -11.69 8.90
N LYS A 54 15.88 -10.45 8.41
CA LYS A 54 16.77 -10.06 7.30
C LYS A 54 16.60 -10.97 6.08
N ARG A 55 15.34 -11.22 5.74
CA ARG A 55 14.94 -12.10 4.62
C ARG A 55 13.97 -11.39 3.70
N SER A 56 14.00 -11.78 2.43
CA SER A 56 13.04 -11.28 1.45
C SER A 56 12.47 -12.40 0.60
N ILE A 57 11.19 -12.26 0.24
CA ILE A 57 10.52 -13.15 -0.71
C ILE A 57 10.31 -12.41 -2.02
N ALA A 58 10.97 -12.87 -3.07
CA ALA A 58 10.86 -12.32 -4.41
C ALA A 58 9.75 -13.04 -5.19
N TRP A 59 8.83 -12.26 -5.74
CA TRP A 59 7.76 -12.75 -6.61
C TRP A 59 8.02 -12.24 -8.02
N ALA A 60 8.26 -13.15 -8.95
CA ALA A 60 8.42 -12.81 -10.35
C ALA A 60 7.06 -12.40 -10.95
N PRO A 61 7.05 -11.65 -12.07
CA PRO A 61 5.81 -11.34 -12.78
C PRO A 61 5.01 -12.59 -13.19
N GLY A 62 5.70 -13.70 -13.46
CA GLY A 62 5.10 -15.01 -13.73
C GLY A 62 4.27 -15.51 -12.55
N ASP A 63 4.86 -15.53 -11.35
CA ASP A 63 4.22 -16.02 -10.12
C ASP A 63 2.98 -15.22 -9.76
N LEU A 64 3.06 -13.89 -9.90
CA LEU A 64 1.94 -13.00 -9.64
C LEU A 64 0.78 -13.24 -10.63
N ARG A 65 1.08 -13.59 -11.89
CA ARG A 65 0.05 -13.95 -12.88
C ARG A 65 -0.60 -15.29 -12.56
N THR A 66 0.20 -16.33 -12.32
CA THR A 66 -0.30 -17.70 -12.07
C THR A 66 -1.11 -17.79 -10.77
N THR A 67 -0.78 -16.99 -9.76
CA THR A 67 -1.52 -16.90 -8.49
C THR A 67 -2.70 -15.91 -8.51
N GLY A 68 -2.93 -15.23 -9.63
CA GLY A 68 -4.01 -14.23 -9.75
C GLY A 68 -3.81 -12.97 -8.90
N ARG A 69 -2.56 -12.68 -8.50
CA ARG A 69 -2.16 -11.58 -7.62
C ARG A 69 -1.56 -10.39 -8.38
N MET A 70 -1.52 -10.43 -9.71
CA MET A 70 -0.97 -9.36 -10.55
C MET A 70 -1.79 -8.06 -10.41
N PRO A 71 -1.22 -6.99 -9.83
CA PRO A 71 -1.95 -5.75 -9.64
C PRO A 71 -1.89 -4.86 -10.90
N GLN A 72 -2.70 -3.81 -10.92
CA GLN A 72 -2.52 -2.71 -11.86
C GLN A 72 -1.58 -1.65 -11.25
N TRP A 73 -0.54 -1.23 -11.97
CA TRP A 73 0.47 -0.28 -11.45
C TRP A 73 -0.14 1.02 -10.91
N GLN A 74 -1.13 1.57 -11.63
CA GLN A 74 -1.81 2.81 -11.22
C GLN A 74 -2.55 2.67 -9.88
N GLN A 75 -3.03 1.46 -9.55
CA GLN A 75 -3.67 1.19 -8.27
C GLN A 75 -2.65 1.00 -7.15
N LEU A 76 -1.44 0.51 -7.46
CA LEU A 76 -0.35 0.46 -6.49
C LEU A 76 0.23 1.85 -6.18
N ALA A 77 0.19 2.79 -7.12
CA ALA A 77 0.86 4.09 -7.00
C ALA A 77 0.20 5.05 -5.99
N SER A 78 -0.95 4.67 -5.42
CA SER A 78 -1.71 5.43 -4.45
C SER A 78 -2.44 4.50 -3.48
N PRO A 79 -2.52 4.81 -2.18
CA PRO A 79 -3.25 3.99 -1.21
C PRO A 79 -4.77 3.99 -1.45
N ILE A 80 -5.28 4.94 -2.23
CA ILE A 80 -6.69 5.01 -2.67
C ILE A 80 -6.71 5.00 -4.19
N ASN A 81 -7.58 4.18 -4.80
CA ASN A 81 -7.70 4.11 -6.25
C ASN A 81 -8.00 5.50 -6.85
N PRO A 82 -7.12 6.06 -7.71
CA PRO A 82 -7.31 7.39 -8.29
C PRO A 82 -8.62 7.56 -9.10
N GLN A 83 -9.13 6.46 -9.67
CA GLN A 83 -10.39 6.43 -10.44
C GLN A 83 -11.63 6.61 -9.56
N LEU A 84 -11.50 6.52 -8.24
CA LEU A 84 -12.61 6.81 -7.33
C LEU A 84 -13.14 8.23 -7.52
N ARG A 85 -12.27 9.18 -7.90
CA ARG A 85 -12.65 10.58 -8.15
C ARG A 85 -13.70 10.72 -9.24
N ASP A 86 -13.67 9.85 -10.25
CA ASP A 86 -14.60 9.89 -11.38
C ASP A 86 -16.03 9.49 -10.97
N LYS A 87 -16.17 8.83 -9.81
CA LYS A 87 -17.44 8.42 -9.22
C LYS A 87 -17.94 9.38 -8.14
N LEU A 88 -17.15 10.38 -7.77
CA LEU A 88 -17.50 11.33 -6.71
C LEU A 88 -17.76 12.72 -7.28
N LYS A 89 -18.59 13.50 -6.58
CA LYS A 89 -18.85 14.89 -6.93
C LYS A 89 -17.78 15.78 -6.33
N ARG A 90 -17.20 16.66 -7.15
CA ARG A 90 -16.28 17.71 -6.68
C ARG A 90 -17.05 18.72 -5.82
N ASP A 91 -16.54 18.95 -4.61
CA ASP A 91 -17.16 19.77 -3.55
C ASP A 91 -16.22 20.91 -3.09
N GLY A 92 -15.38 21.38 -4.00
CA GLY A 92 -14.48 22.52 -3.80
C GLY A 92 -13.02 22.14 -3.64
N SER A 93 -12.29 22.92 -2.85
CA SER A 93 -10.84 22.76 -2.66
C SER A 93 -10.44 22.98 -1.19
N ALA A 94 -9.25 22.52 -0.84
CA ALA A 94 -8.65 22.66 0.48
C ALA A 94 -7.14 22.95 0.36
N LYS A 95 -6.53 23.31 1.49
CA LYS A 95 -5.08 23.37 1.65
C LYS A 95 -4.66 22.30 2.65
N VAL A 96 -3.83 21.35 2.22
CA VAL A 96 -3.30 20.27 3.05
C VAL A 96 -1.79 20.29 2.97
N LEU A 97 -1.10 20.42 4.11
CA LEU A 97 0.36 20.58 4.17
C LEU A 97 0.88 21.72 3.27
N GLY A 98 0.10 22.81 3.13
CA GLY A 98 0.40 23.95 2.26
C GLY A 98 0.09 23.73 0.77
N LEU A 99 -0.23 22.50 0.36
CA LEU A 99 -0.53 22.12 -1.03
C LEU A 99 -2.02 22.27 -1.33
N SER A 100 -2.34 22.57 -2.59
CA SER A 100 -3.73 22.63 -3.05
C SER A 100 -4.31 21.22 -3.22
N ALA A 101 -5.44 20.96 -2.58
CA ALA A 101 -6.19 19.72 -2.69
C ALA A 101 -7.58 19.97 -3.28
N GLU A 102 -8.07 19.06 -4.12
CA GLU A 102 -9.44 19.04 -4.60
C GLU A 102 -10.31 18.18 -3.67
N ARG A 103 -11.47 18.68 -3.28
CA ARG A 103 -12.39 17.94 -2.41
C ARG A 103 -13.46 17.23 -3.23
N TYR A 104 -13.75 16.01 -2.84
CA TYR A 104 -14.79 15.18 -3.41
C TYR A 104 -15.67 14.58 -2.30
N ARG A 105 -16.95 14.40 -2.64
CA ARG A 105 -17.97 13.79 -1.80
C ARG A 105 -18.86 12.87 -2.64
N GLY A 106 -19.40 11.85 -2.01
CA GLY A 106 -20.32 10.92 -2.65
C GLY A 106 -20.60 9.74 -1.73
N GLU A 107 -21.01 8.63 -2.31
CA GLU A 107 -21.33 7.41 -1.60
C GLU A 107 -20.68 6.20 -2.29
N SER A 108 -20.40 5.15 -1.52
CA SER A 108 -19.98 3.85 -2.06
C SER A 108 -21.16 3.16 -2.75
N ALA A 109 -20.89 2.02 -3.41
CA ALA A 109 -21.97 1.20 -4.00
C ALA A 109 -22.96 0.68 -2.94
N GLU A 110 -22.51 0.55 -1.70
CA GLU A 110 -23.27 0.15 -0.52
C GLU A 110 -23.92 1.33 0.21
N GLY A 111 -23.87 2.55 -0.36
CA GLY A 111 -24.48 3.75 0.21
C GLY A 111 -23.70 4.36 1.38
N GLN A 112 -22.43 3.98 1.59
CA GLN A 112 -21.62 4.57 2.66
C GLN A 112 -21.08 5.94 2.24
N PRO A 113 -21.14 6.97 3.10
CA PRO A 113 -20.64 8.28 2.75
C PRO A 113 -19.13 8.27 2.55
N ILE A 114 -18.67 8.85 1.44
CA ILE A 114 -17.27 9.00 1.08
C ILE A 114 -16.86 10.47 1.12
N ALA A 115 -15.72 10.73 1.76
CA ALA A 115 -15.02 12.00 1.74
C ALA A 115 -13.60 11.81 1.23
N LEU A 116 -13.22 12.53 0.18
CA LEU A 116 -11.88 12.45 -0.41
C LEU A 116 -11.32 13.86 -0.60
N GLU A 117 -10.05 14.05 -0.24
CA GLU A 117 -9.25 15.22 -0.60
C GLU A 117 -8.03 14.74 -1.38
N TRP A 118 -7.81 15.31 -2.56
CA TRP A 118 -6.82 14.81 -3.51
C TRP A 118 -5.82 15.88 -3.92
N LEU A 119 -4.54 15.58 -3.78
CA LEU A 119 -3.44 16.41 -4.24
C LEU A 119 -3.16 16.10 -5.71
N SER A 120 -3.72 16.89 -6.64
CA SER A 120 -3.69 16.57 -8.07
C SER A 120 -2.29 16.64 -8.69
N ALA A 121 -1.42 17.55 -8.24
CA ALA A 121 -0.04 17.62 -8.71
C ALA A 121 0.79 16.40 -8.24
N GLU A 122 0.46 15.88 -7.06
CA GLU A 122 1.09 14.70 -6.49
C GLU A 122 0.35 13.41 -6.88
N GLY A 123 -0.84 13.43 -7.47
CA GLY A 123 -1.62 12.21 -7.69
C GLY A 123 -1.74 11.33 -6.43
N LEU A 124 -1.98 11.93 -5.27
CA LEU A 124 -2.14 11.24 -3.99
C LEU A 124 -3.38 11.74 -3.22
N PRO A 125 -4.02 10.89 -2.41
CA PRO A 125 -4.98 11.34 -1.44
C PRO A 125 -4.25 12.11 -0.33
N ALA A 126 -4.77 13.28 0.01
CA ALA A 126 -4.47 13.98 1.26
C ALA A 126 -5.34 13.47 2.40
N TYR A 127 -6.58 13.09 2.09
CA TYR A 127 -7.53 12.54 3.05
C TYR A 127 -8.49 11.61 2.33
N TYR A 128 -8.84 10.49 2.94
CA TYR A 128 -9.93 9.63 2.50
C TYR A 128 -10.67 9.10 3.71
N ARG A 129 -11.98 9.05 3.63
CA ARG A 129 -12.82 8.41 4.63
C ARG A 129 -14.05 7.78 3.99
N THR A 130 -14.39 6.60 4.48
CA THR A 130 -15.68 5.93 4.24
C THR A 130 -16.26 5.39 5.55
N GLY A 131 -17.57 5.14 5.55
CA GLY A 131 -18.29 4.54 6.67
C GLY A 131 -18.97 5.57 7.59
N PRO A 132 -19.49 5.14 8.75
CA PRO A 132 -20.37 5.95 9.59
C PRO A 132 -19.70 7.23 10.10
N ALA A 133 -20.52 8.27 10.32
CA ALA A 133 -20.09 9.59 10.78
C ALA A 133 -19.39 9.56 12.16
N LYS A 134 -19.75 8.61 13.02
CA LYS A 134 -19.20 8.43 14.38
C LYS A 134 -18.91 6.94 14.61
N PRO A 135 -17.77 6.43 14.12
CA PRO A 135 -17.39 5.04 14.32
C PRO A 135 -17.03 4.80 15.79
N LYS A 136 -17.47 3.67 16.34
CA LYS A 136 -17.01 3.15 17.63
C LYS A 136 -15.85 2.18 17.41
N THR A 137 -15.04 1.97 18.44
CA THR A 137 -13.98 0.96 18.41
C THR A 137 -14.60 -0.42 18.15
N GLY A 138 -14.11 -1.11 17.11
CA GLY A 138 -14.64 -2.40 16.66
C GLY A 138 -15.69 -2.33 15.56
N ASP A 139 -16.18 -1.13 15.17
CA ASP A 139 -17.10 -1.00 14.05
C ASP A 139 -16.42 -1.44 12.75
N THR A 140 -17.05 -2.38 12.05
CA THR A 140 -16.66 -2.79 10.71
C THR A 140 -17.22 -1.80 9.68
N GLY A 141 -16.49 -1.55 8.59
CA GLY A 141 -16.92 -0.66 7.51
C GLY A 141 -16.57 0.83 7.68
N PHE A 142 -15.87 1.22 8.75
CA PHE A 142 -15.19 2.52 8.83
C PHE A 142 -13.72 2.40 8.40
N TYR A 143 -13.28 3.34 7.58
CA TYR A 143 -11.88 3.49 7.22
C TYR A 143 -11.56 4.97 7.02
N GLU A 144 -10.48 5.43 7.61
CA GLU A 144 -9.93 6.78 7.43
C GLU A 144 -8.44 6.70 7.13
N LEU A 145 -8.01 7.50 6.16
CA LEU A 145 -6.62 7.68 5.75
C LEU A 145 -6.35 9.18 5.72
N LYS A 146 -5.31 9.63 6.42
CA LYS A 146 -4.92 11.04 6.46
C LYS A 146 -3.42 11.19 6.22
N LEU A 147 -3.07 12.02 5.24
CA LEU A 147 -1.67 12.37 4.98
C LEU A 147 -1.17 13.29 6.11
N VAL A 148 -0.07 12.88 6.75
CA VAL A 148 0.56 13.64 7.85
C VAL A 148 1.90 14.23 7.45
N LYS A 149 2.58 13.65 6.45
CA LYS A 149 3.86 14.15 5.95
C LYS A 149 4.04 13.82 4.47
N LEU A 150 4.65 14.74 3.73
CA LEU A 150 5.01 14.53 2.33
C LEU A 150 6.38 15.14 2.04
N GLU A 151 7.30 14.34 1.51
CA GLU A 151 8.68 14.73 1.25
C GLU A 151 9.16 14.28 -0.14
N ARG A 152 9.93 15.15 -0.79
CA ARG A 152 10.64 14.83 -2.03
C ARG A 152 12.09 14.54 -1.69
N VAL A 153 12.43 13.26 -1.63
CA VAL A 153 13.80 12.76 -1.46
C VAL A 153 14.23 11.98 -2.70
N GLY A 154 15.54 11.87 -2.91
CA GLY A 154 16.12 11.07 -3.99
C GLY A 154 15.73 9.60 -3.84
N ALA A 155 15.46 8.93 -4.96
CA ALA A 155 14.99 7.54 -4.94
C ALA A 155 15.95 6.60 -4.20
N GLN A 156 17.26 6.77 -4.40
CA GLN A 156 18.29 5.92 -3.78
C GLN A 156 18.25 5.90 -2.25
N THR A 157 17.87 7.01 -1.62
CA THR A 157 17.79 7.11 -0.15
C THR A 157 16.39 6.83 0.39
N ALA A 158 15.39 6.77 -0.48
CA ALA A 158 13.99 6.69 -0.08
C ALA A 158 13.54 5.25 0.18
N PHE A 159 13.99 4.32 -0.66
CA PHE A 159 13.63 2.89 -0.60
C PHE A 159 14.46 2.15 0.44
N THR A 160 13.91 1.04 0.97
CA THR A 160 14.63 0.19 1.91
C THR A 160 15.81 -0.45 1.18
N ALA A 161 16.99 -0.35 1.77
CA ALA A 161 18.16 -1.05 1.28
C ALA A 161 17.98 -2.54 1.52
N THR A 162 18.19 -3.36 0.48
CA THR A 162 17.98 -4.81 0.53
C THR A 162 19.29 -5.59 0.46
N GLY A 163 20.45 -4.92 0.48
CA GLY A 163 21.75 -5.56 0.25
C GLY A 163 22.17 -6.53 1.35
N ASP A 164 21.58 -6.42 2.55
CA ASP A 164 21.79 -7.30 3.69
C ASP A 164 20.67 -8.35 3.86
N TYR A 165 19.71 -8.41 2.94
CA TYR A 165 18.61 -9.36 2.98
C TYR A 165 19.01 -10.63 2.24
N ARG A 166 18.74 -11.79 2.85
CA ARG A 166 18.75 -13.06 2.13
C ARG A 166 17.47 -13.18 1.32
N GLU A 167 17.59 -13.11 0.01
CA GLU A 167 16.48 -13.26 -0.92
C GLU A 167 16.17 -14.74 -1.19
N THR A 168 14.88 -15.06 -1.25
CA THR A 168 14.34 -16.36 -1.64
C THR A 168 13.27 -16.14 -2.70
N ASP A 169 13.39 -16.82 -3.83
CA ASP A 169 12.34 -16.79 -4.85
C ASP A 169 11.11 -17.52 -4.35
N TYR A 170 9.94 -16.98 -4.65
CA TYR A 170 8.67 -17.55 -4.22
C TYR A 170 8.48 -18.99 -4.71
N ALA A 171 8.94 -19.30 -5.93
CA ALA A 171 8.88 -20.63 -6.51
C ALA A 171 9.70 -21.67 -5.72
N ASP A 172 10.77 -21.26 -5.04
CA ASP A 172 11.68 -22.15 -4.31
C ASP A 172 11.18 -22.46 -2.89
N LEU A 173 10.14 -21.76 -2.40
CA LEU A 173 9.64 -21.94 -1.03
C LEU A 173 9.17 -23.36 -0.75
N GLY A 174 8.64 -24.06 -1.77
CA GLY A 174 8.19 -25.45 -1.66
C GLY A 174 9.33 -26.42 -1.37
N ASP A 175 10.54 -26.13 -1.82
CA ASP A 175 11.71 -26.99 -1.59
C ASP A 175 12.41 -26.69 -0.25
N MET A 176 11.94 -25.64 0.45
CA MET A 176 12.51 -25.14 1.71
C MET A 176 11.71 -25.58 2.95
N GLU A 177 11.03 -26.72 2.92
CA GLU A 177 10.14 -27.18 4.00
C GLU A 177 10.80 -27.25 5.39
N LEU A 178 12.12 -27.48 5.43
CA LEU A 178 12.90 -27.52 6.68
C LEU A 178 13.38 -26.14 7.15
N ASP A 179 13.28 -25.10 6.33
CA ASP A 179 13.59 -23.72 6.74
C ASP A 179 12.42 -23.15 7.56
N PRO A 180 12.62 -22.78 8.84
CA PRO A 180 11.53 -22.33 9.69
C PRO A 180 10.83 -21.06 9.19
N PHE A 181 11.56 -20.18 8.48
CA PHE A 181 10.99 -18.97 7.92
C PHE A 181 10.11 -19.29 6.70
N ALA A 182 10.58 -20.16 5.79
CA ALA A 182 9.78 -20.60 4.66
C ALA A 182 8.49 -21.31 5.11
N ALA A 183 8.59 -22.22 6.09
CA ALA A 183 7.44 -22.90 6.66
C ALA A 183 6.44 -21.92 7.32
N ALA A 184 6.93 -20.96 8.10
CA ALA A 184 6.07 -19.92 8.71
C ALA A 184 5.41 -19.02 7.65
N TYR A 185 6.14 -18.68 6.59
CA TYR A 185 5.65 -17.87 5.49
C TYR A 185 4.53 -18.57 4.71
N LEU A 186 4.71 -19.84 4.36
CA LEU A 186 3.71 -20.65 3.64
C LEU A 186 2.44 -20.82 4.49
N LYS A 187 2.59 -21.10 5.79
CA LYS A 187 1.47 -21.18 6.73
C LYS A 187 0.67 -19.87 6.81
N ARG A 188 1.35 -18.72 6.81
CA ARG A 188 0.72 -17.39 6.83
C ARG A 188 -0.04 -17.09 5.53
N ASN A 189 0.47 -17.56 4.40
CA ASN A 189 -0.06 -17.24 3.06
C ASN A 189 -1.08 -18.27 2.51
N GLY A 190 -1.48 -19.25 3.31
CA GLY A 190 -2.53 -20.21 2.95
C GLY A 190 -2.07 -21.40 2.10
N HIS A 191 -0.77 -21.66 2.02
CA HIS A 191 -0.21 -22.86 1.38
C HIS A 191 0.02 -23.97 2.42
N ALA A 192 -1.00 -24.24 3.24
CA ALA A 192 -1.08 -25.51 3.95
C ALA A 192 -1.80 -26.48 3.01
N HIS A 193 -1.05 -27.40 2.41
CA HIS A 193 -1.63 -28.62 1.85
C HIS A 193 -2.16 -29.51 2.98
#